data_AF-A0A0R1ZIW4-F1
#
_entry.id   AF-A0A0R1ZIW4-F1
#
_cell.length_a   1.000
_cell.length_b   1.000
_cell.length_c   1.000
_cell.angle_alpha   90.00
_cell.angle_beta   90.00
_cell.angle_gamma   90.00
#
_symmetry.space_group_name_H-M   'P 1'
#
loop_
_entity.id
_entity.type
_entity.pdbx_description
1 polymer ?
#
loop_
_entity_poly.entity_id
_entity_poly.type
_entity_poly.pdbx_seq_one_letter_code
_entity_poly.pdbx_strand_id
1 'polypeptide(L)'
;MNLSFRKTSRHTLIELEAQQMIDDVLTVFFNPKSEGMTTNFALSRFYGGFSRLLGLQNLQLAPETRQCWRRLFTFMNGPILKDFRGMGVPVGLA
;
A
#
# COMPACT_ATOMS: atom_id res chain seq x y z
N MET A 1 -17.35 10.34 39.89
CA MET A 1 -17.40 9.47 38.70
C MET A 1 -16.71 10.20 37.56
N ASN A 2 -15.51 9.75 37.16
CA ASN A 2 -14.73 10.42 36.12
C ASN A 2 -15.01 9.72 34.78
N LEU A 3 -15.95 10.27 34.01
CA LEU A 3 -16.32 9.85 32.65
C LEU A 3 -15.29 10.33 31.62
N SER A 4 -14.01 10.23 31.96
CA SER A 4 -12.92 10.33 31.00
C SER A 4 -12.85 8.99 30.28
N PHE A 5 -13.86 8.71 29.45
CA PHE A 5 -13.84 7.65 28.47
C PHE A 5 -12.65 7.91 27.56
N ARG A 6 -11.51 7.32 27.94
CA ARG A 6 -10.53 6.70 27.06
C ARG A 6 -10.72 7.13 25.61
N LYS A 7 -10.15 8.29 25.28
CA LYS A 7 -9.74 8.69 23.92
C LYS A 7 -8.60 7.76 23.48
N THR A 8 -8.81 6.45 23.58
CA THR A 8 -7.87 5.43 23.14
C THR A 8 -8.31 5.10 21.73
N SER A 9 -7.59 5.65 20.75
CA SER A 9 -7.75 5.34 19.34
C SER A 9 -7.81 3.82 19.16
N ARG A 10 -9.01 3.28 19.02
CA ARG A 10 -9.23 1.87 18.68
C ARG A 10 -9.06 1.77 17.18
N HIS A 11 -7.80 1.74 16.73
CA HIS A 11 -7.54 1.35 15.37
C HIS A 11 -8.08 -0.05 15.16
N THR A 12 -8.89 -0.24 14.12
CA THR A 12 -9.38 -1.57 13.75
C THR A 12 -8.20 -2.44 13.32
N LEU A 13 -8.33 -3.77 13.36
CA LEU A 13 -7.26 -4.68 12.89
C LEU A 13 -6.83 -4.36 11.45
N ILE A 14 -7.77 -3.89 10.63
CA ILE A 14 -7.54 -3.48 9.23
C ILE A 14 -6.71 -2.19 9.18
N GLU A 15 -6.97 -1.23 10.07
CA GLU A 15 -6.18 0.00 10.17
C GLU A 15 -4.76 -0.27 10.66
N LEU A 16 -4.59 -1.19 11.61
CA LEU A 16 -3.26 -1.62 12.05
C LEU A 16 -2.49 -2.30 10.92
N GLU A 17 -3.15 -3.19 10.16
CA GLU A 17 -2.54 -3.82 8.99
C GLU A 17 -2.17 -2.77 7.92
N ALA A 18 -3.06 -1.81 7.64
CA ALA A 18 -2.80 -0.72 6.71
C ALA A 18 -1.59 0.12 7.14
N GLN A 19 -1.50 0.47 8.43
CA GLN A 19 -0.38 1.23 8.98
C GLN A 19 0.93 0.45 8.86
N GLN A 20 0.94 -0.85 9.20
CA GLN A 20 2.14 -1.68 9.07
C GLN A 20 2.64 -1.73 7.61
N MET A 21 1.73 -1.86 6.63
CA MET A 21 2.12 -1.84 5.21
C MET A 21 2.72 -0.50 4.78
N ILE A 22 2.20 0.61 5.31
CA ILE A 22 2.74 1.96 5.05
C ILE A 22 4.14 2.06 5.66
N ASP A 23 4.31 1.64 6.91
CA ASP A 23 5.59 1.72 7.60
C ASP A 23 6.66 0.88 6.88
N ASP A 24 6.32 -0.36 6.50
CA ASP A 24 7.20 -1.27 5.78
C ASP A 24 7.71 -0.67 4.45
N VAL A 25 6.81 -0.07 3.66
CA VAL A 25 7.21 0.53 2.38
C VAL A 25 8.05 1.79 2.60
N LEU A 26 7.70 2.62 3.59
CA LEU A 26 8.47 3.82 3.91
C LEU A 26 9.88 3.48 4.39
N THR A 27 10.07 2.41 5.16
CA THR A 27 11.41 1.93 5.55
C THR A 27 12.29 1.65 4.33
N VAL A 28 11.73 1.06 3.27
CA VAL A 28 12.47 0.79 2.03
C VAL A 28 12.79 2.09 1.29
N PHE A 29 11.81 3.00 1.15
CA PHE A 29 11.99 4.25 0.41
C PHE A 29 12.90 5.27 1.11
N PHE A 30 12.94 5.27 2.45
CA PHE A 30 13.83 6.15 3.22
C PHE A 30 15.22 5.56 3.45
N ASN A 31 15.47 4.30 3.06
CA ASN A 31 16.81 3.74 3.11
C ASN A 31 17.62 4.19 1.88
N PRO A 32 18.69 5.01 2.06
CA PRO A 32 19.49 5.53 0.95
C PRO A 32 20.26 4.44 0.20
N LYS A 33 20.33 3.22 0.74
CA LYS A 33 20.96 2.06 0.11
C LYS A 33 19.97 1.18 -0.66
N SER A 34 18.67 1.49 -0.65
CA SER A 34 17.69 0.72 -1.41
C SER A 34 17.85 0.98 -2.91
N GLU A 35 18.19 -0.07 -3.65
CA GLU A 35 18.31 -0.03 -5.11
C GLU A 35 16.99 -0.34 -5.81
N GLY A 36 16.94 -0.04 -7.12
CA GLY A 36 15.71 -0.03 -7.92
C GLY A 36 14.84 -1.28 -7.80
N MET A 37 15.41 -2.49 -7.79
CA MET A 37 14.63 -3.73 -7.67
C MET A 37 13.96 -3.88 -6.30
N THR A 38 14.66 -3.54 -5.22
CA THR A 38 14.12 -3.58 -3.85
C THR A 38 12.96 -2.59 -3.69
N THR A 39 13.14 -1.37 -4.19
CA THR A 39 12.10 -0.33 -4.18
C THR A 39 10.89 -0.73 -5.02
N ASN A 40 11.11 -1.30 -6.21
CA ASN A 40 10.03 -1.78 -7.08
C ASN A 40 9.24 -2.94 -6.44
N PHE A 41 9.94 -3.87 -5.79
CA PHE A 41 9.31 -4.99 -5.10
C PHE A 41 8.49 -4.52 -3.90
N ALA A 42 9.05 -3.62 -3.08
CA ALA A 42 8.35 -3.04 -1.94
C ALA A 42 7.08 -2.29 -2.38
N LEU A 43 7.17 -1.48 -3.45
CA LEU A 43 6.03 -0.77 -4.00
C LEU A 43 4.97 -1.71 -4.55
N SER A 44 5.37 -2.78 -5.24
CA SER A 44 4.44 -3.78 -5.78
C SER A 44 3.72 -4.55 -4.68
N ARG A 45 4.45 -4.94 -3.63
CA ARG A 45 3.89 -5.60 -2.43
C ARG A 45 2.91 -4.68 -1.70
N PHE A 46 3.29 -3.42 -1.48
CA PHE A 46 2.42 -2.41 -0.89
C PHE A 46 1.14 -2.25 -1.70
N TYR A 47 1.25 -2.02 -3.01
CA TYR A 47 0.09 -1.84 -3.89
C TYR A 47 -0.86 -3.04 -3.86
N GLY A 48 -0.34 -4.28 -3.93
CA GLY A 48 -1.15 -5.49 -3.87
C GLY A 48 -1.86 -5.65 -2.52
N GLY A 49 -1.13 -5.50 -1.41
CA GLY A 49 -1.67 -5.60 -0.06
C GLY A 49 -2.73 -4.52 0.21
N PHE A 50 -2.42 -3.28 -0.12
CA PHE A 50 -3.32 -2.16 0.14
C PHE A 50 -4.57 -2.21 -0.76
N SER A 51 -4.45 -2.66 -2.01
CA SER A 51 -5.61 -2.92 -2.90
C SER A 51 -6.56 -3.95 -2.29
N ARG A 52 -6.02 -5.00 -1.66
CA ARG A 52 -6.80 -6.03 -0.95
C ARG A 52 -7.57 -5.43 0.23
N LEU A 53 -6.94 -4.55 1.01
CA LEU A 53 -7.60 -3.88 2.14
C LEU A 53 -8.78 -3.01 1.67
N LEU A 54 -8.59 -2.26 0.58
CA LEU A 54 -9.62 -1.41 0.00
C LEU A 54 -10.77 -2.19 -0.63
N GLY A 55 -10.45 -3.22 -1.42
CA GLY A 55 -11.42 -3.95 -2.23
C GLY A 55 -12.14 -5.10 -1.53
N LEU A 56 -11.47 -5.78 -0.59
CA LEU A 56 -12.03 -6.97 0.07
C LEU A 56 -12.35 -6.74 1.55
N GLN A 57 -11.66 -5.81 2.21
CA GLN A 57 -11.84 -5.55 3.64
C GLN A 57 -12.50 -4.20 3.94
N ASN A 58 -13.00 -3.52 2.91
CA ASN A 58 -13.74 -2.25 3.04
C ASN A 58 -13.00 -1.13 3.79
N LEU A 59 -11.66 -1.11 3.75
CA LEU A 59 -10.89 0.02 4.28
C LEU A 59 -11.34 1.32 3.60
N GLN A 60 -11.74 2.31 4.41
CA GLN A 60 -12.18 3.60 3.92
C GLN A 60 -11.04 4.60 3.95
N LEU A 61 -10.85 5.31 2.84
CA LEU A 61 -9.83 6.35 2.74
C LEU A 61 -10.45 7.74 2.86
N ALA A 62 -9.76 8.61 3.59
CA ALA A 62 -10.04 10.04 3.58
C ALA A 62 -9.98 10.60 2.13
N PRO A 63 -10.75 11.64 1.79
CA PRO A 63 -10.79 12.22 0.44
C PRO A 63 -9.41 12.57 -0.13
N GLU A 64 -8.53 13.12 0.70
CA GLU A 64 -7.17 13.52 0.35
C GLU A 64 -6.34 12.29 0.00
N THR A 65 -6.40 11.25 0.83
CA THR A 65 -5.71 9.97 0.62
C THR A 65 -6.20 9.24 -0.61
N ARG A 66 -7.50 9.35 -0.96
CA ARG A 66 -8.05 8.79 -2.20
C ARG A 66 -7.39 9.38 -3.44
N GLN A 67 -7.02 10.67 -3.43
CA GLN A 67 -6.32 11.26 -4.56
C GLN A 67 -4.92 10.66 -4.73
N CYS A 68 -4.18 10.51 -3.63
CA CYS A 68 -2.87 9.85 -3.64
C CYS A 68 -2.98 8.40 -4.12
N TRP A 69 -3.96 7.65 -3.61
CA TRP A 69 -4.23 6.29 -4.05
C TRP A 69 -4.53 6.20 -5.55
N ARG A 70 -5.35 7.11 -6.10
CA ARG A 70 -5.62 7.15 -7.55
C ARG A 70 -4.36 7.38 -8.37
N ARG A 71 -3.47 8.28 -7.95
CA ARG A 71 -2.19 8.51 -8.65
C ARG A 71 -1.32 7.26 -8.64
N LEU A 72 -1.22 6.59 -7.50
CA LEU A 72 -0.49 5.33 -7.37
C LEU A 72 -1.13 4.24 -8.23
N PHE A 73 -2.46 4.10 -8.23
CA PHE A 73 -3.18 3.16 -9.06
C PHE A 73 -2.91 3.40 -10.56
N THR A 74 -2.98 4.65 -11.01
CA THR A 74 -2.68 5.01 -12.41
C THR A 74 -1.23 4.72 -12.75
N PHE A 75 -0.28 4.99 -11.84
CA PHE A 75 1.12 4.64 -12.02
C PHE A 75 1.29 3.12 -12.17
N MET A 76 0.76 2.34 -11.21
CA MET A 76 0.85 0.89 -11.17
C MET A 76 0.25 0.20 -12.41
N ASN A 77 -0.84 0.74 -12.96
CA ASN A 77 -1.53 0.17 -14.13
C ASN A 77 -1.21 0.90 -15.45
N GLY A 78 -0.32 1.89 -15.41
CA GLY A 78 0.09 2.67 -16.58
C GLY A 78 0.97 1.88 -17.54
N PRO A 79 1.11 2.34 -18.79
CA PRO A 79 1.88 1.65 -19.83
C PRO A 79 3.36 1.49 -19.45
N ILE A 80 3.96 2.48 -18.79
CA ILE A 80 5.36 2.49 -18.34
C ILE A 80 5.68 1.30 -17.43
N LEU A 81 4.71 0.85 -16.62
CA LEU A 81 4.90 -0.27 -15.70
C LEU A 81 4.54 -1.62 -16.29
N LYS A 82 3.74 -1.67 -17.37
CA LYS A 82 3.49 -2.91 -18.12
C LYS A 82 4.78 -3.43 -18.76
N ASP A 83 5.63 -2.53 -19.24
CA ASP A 83 6.95 -2.88 -19.77
C ASP A 83 7.91 -3.36 -18.65
N PHE A 84 7.77 -2.82 -17.43
CA PHE A 84 8.56 -3.23 -16.26
C PHE A 84 8.10 -4.56 -15.63
N ARG A 85 6.80 -4.91 -15.69
CA ARG A 85 6.27 -6.20 -15.18
C ARG A 85 6.65 -7.41 -16.04
N GLY A 86 7.17 -7.20 -17.25
CA GLY A 86 7.60 -8.25 -18.18
C GLY A 86 8.81 -9.07 -17.71
N MET A 87 9.48 -8.70 -16.61
CA MET A 87 10.69 -9.37 -16.12
C MET A 87 10.50 -10.18 -14.82
N GLY A 88 9.26 -10.48 -14.39
CA GLY A 88 9.07 -11.17 -13.11
C GLY A 88 7.75 -11.93 -12.86
N VAL A 89 6.84 -12.01 -13.82
CA VAL A 89 5.65 -12.87 -13.67
C VAL A 89 5.73 -13.98 -14.72
N PRO A 90 5.75 -15.27 -14.32
CA PRO A 90 5.54 -16.35 -15.27
C PRO A 90 4.14 -16.15 -15.87
N VAL A 91 4.10 -15.76 -17.14
CA VAL A 91 2.86 -15.78 -17.93
C VAL A 91 2.61 -17.25 -18.25
N GLY A 92 1.89 -17.91 -17.37
CA GLY A 92 1.57 -19.32 -17.49
C GLY A 92 0.33 -19.63 -16.67
N LEU A 93 -0.80 -19.05 -17.09
CA LEU A 93 -2.19 -19.52 -16.90
C LEU A 93 -3.10 -18.56 -17.69
N ALA A 94 -2.99 -18.64 -19.02
CA ALA A 94 -4.00 -18.21 -19.99
C ALA A 94 -3.91 -19.18 -21.18
#